data_AF-A0A315ZU17-F1
#
_entry.id   AF-A0A315ZU17-F1
#
_cell.length_a   1.000
_cell.length_b   1.000
_cell.length_c   1.000
_cell.angle_alpha   90.00
_cell.angle_beta   90.00
_cell.angle_gamma   90.00
#
_symmetry.space_group_name_H-M   'P 1'
#
loop_
_entity.id
_entity.type
_entity.pdbx_description
1 polymer ?
#
loop_
_entity_poly.entity_id
_entity_poly.type
_entity_poly.pdbx_seq_one_letter_code
_entity_poly.pdbx_strand_id
1 'polypeptide(L)'
;MSTADHDPTSTTAMTPEQENAFYADPRNQTPQGPPVRRRRGTKAKLSDPIPVRFPEDLLQQVRARAAADDRSLSNWIRRAVEHELSGR
;
A
#
# COMPACT_ATOMS: atom_id res chain seq x y z
N MET A 1 26.89 -13.34 32.87
CA MET A 1 26.42 -13.78 31.54
C MET A 1 24.97 -13.34 31.43
N SER A 2 24.71 -12.26 30.69
CA SER A 2 23.39 -11.62 30.61
C SER A 2 22.76 -11.98 29.27
N THR A 3 21.77 -12.88 29.29
CA THR A 3 20.92 -13.16 28.13
C THR A 3 19.82 -12.11 28.12
N ALA A 4 20.00 -11.06 27.32
CA ALA A 4 18.93 -10.13 27.04
C ALA A 4 17.91 -10.85 26.14
N ASP A 5 16.70 -11.02 26.66
CA ASP A 5 15.48 -11.29 25.90
C ASP A 5 15.43 -10.39 24.65
N HIS A 6 15.58 -10.99 23.48
CA HIS A 6 15.35 -10.30 22.22
C HIS A 6 13.87 -10.48 21.84
N ASP A 7 13.08 -9.43 22.08
CA ASP A 7 11.71 -9.32 21.58
C ASP A 7 11.74 -9.23 20.04
N PRO A 8 11.21 -10.22 19.30
CA PRO A 8 11.32 -10.31 17.85
C PRO A 8 10.46 -9.28 17.09
N THR A 9 9.84 -8.32 17.78
CA THR A 9 8.93 -7.34 17.15
C THR A 9 9.48 -5.91 17.08
N SER A 10 10.64 -5.62 17.67
CA SER A 10 11.23 -4.28 17.65
C SER A 10 12.05 -4.06 16.37
N THR A 11 11.43 -3.52 15.32
CA THR A 11 12.18 -2.95 14.19
C THR A 11 12.92 -1.72 14.69
N THR A 12 14.17 -1.91 15.12
CA THR A 12 15.07 -0.79 15.41
C THR A 12 15.25 -0.01 14.11
N ALA A 13 14.96 1.28 14.11
CA ALA A 13 15.13 2.13 12.94
C ALA A 13 16.62 2.23 12.60
N MET A 14 17.07 1.42 11.63
CA MET A 14 18.42 1.48 11.07
C MET A 14 18.52 2.60 10.04
N THR A 15 19.71 3.18 9.91
CA THR A 15 20.03 4.04 8.75
C THR A 15 20.14 3.20 7.47
N PRO A 16 19.97 3.80 6.27
CA PRO A 16 20.10 3.06 5.01
C PRO A 16 21.44 2.32 4.84
N GLU A 17 22.55 2.89 5.31
CA GLU A 17 23.86 2.25 5.27
C GLU A 17 23.93 1.02 6.19
N GLN A 18 23.35 1.13 7.40
CA GLN A 18 23.28 0.01 8.34
C GLN A 18 22.39 -1.12 7.84
N GLU A 19 21.26 -0.79 7.19
CA GLU A 19 20.37 -1.75 6.57
C GLU A 19 21.08 -2.51 5.44
N ASN A 20 21.80 -1.79 4.56
CA ASN A 20 22.60 -2.40 3.50
C ASN A 20 23.68 -3.34 4.06
N ALA A 21 24.39 -2.92 5.11
CA ALA A 21 25.40 -3.76 5.77
C ALA A 21 24.78 -5.00 6.44
N PHE A 22 23.59 -4.87 7.03
CA PHE A 22 22.86 -5.98 7.64
C PHE A 22 22.48 -7.05 6.62
N TYR A 23 21.97 -6.66 5.45
CA TYR A 23 21.58 -7.59 4.38
C TYR A 23 22.74 -8.09 3.50
N ALA A 24 23.95 -7.56 3.67
CA ALA A 24 25.16 -8.08 3.02
C ALA A 24 25.52 -9.50 3.50
N ASP A 25 25.11 -9.90 4.70
CA ASP A 25 25.23 -11.27 5.20
C ASP A 25 24.12 -12.16 4.60
N PRO A 26 24.45 -13.25 3.88
CA PRO A 26 23.46 -14.17 3.33
C PRO A 26 22.47 -14.75 4.35
N ARG A 27 22.87 -14.88 5.63
CA ARG A 27 21.99 -15.38 6.69
C ARG A 27 20.80 -14.47 6.95
N ASN A 28 20.96 -13.17 6.69
CA ASN A 28 19.92 -12.16 6.88
C ASN A 28 19.02 -11.99 5.65
N GLN A 29 19.31 -12.68 4.54
CA GLN A 29 18.51 -12.63 3.32
C GLN A 29 17.33 -13.61 3.34
N THR A 30 17.26 -14.48 4.35
CA THR A 30 16.12 -15.40 4.50
C THR A 30 15.01 -14.68 5.28
N PRO A 31 13.78 -14.61 4.72
CA PRO A 31 12.64 -14.05 5.43
C PRO A 31 12.42 -14.77 6.76
N GLN A 32 12.26 -13.99 7.83
CA GLN A 32 11.99 -14.55 9.15
C GLN A 32 10.51 -14.91 9.30
N GLY A 33 10.25 -16.06 9.92
CA GLY A 33 8.91 -16.54 10.22
C GLY A 33 8.19 -17.24 9.05
N PRO A 34 7.03 -17.84 9.34
CA PRO A 34 6.23 -18.49 8.30
C PRO A 34 5.74 -17.48 7.28
N PRO A 35 5.58 -17.86 6.00
CA PRO A 35 5.02 -16.98 4.97
C PRO A 35 3.64 -16.44 5.40
N VAL A 36 3.57 -15.15 5.70
CA VAL A 36 2.30 -14.50 5.98
C VAL A 36 1.72 -14.06 4.65
N ARG A 37 0.65 -14.74 4.22
CA ARG A 37 -0.21 -14.16 3.18
C ARG A 37 -0.78 -12.89 3.75
N ARG A 38 -0.40 -11.71 3.21
CA ARG A 38 -1.12 -10.46 3.46
C ARG A 38 -2.60 -10.74 3.24
N ARG A 39 -3.37 -10.88 4.34
CA ARG A 39 -4.78 -11.21 4.23
C ARG A 39 -5.37 -10.08 3.39
N ARG A 40 -5.98 -10.44 2.27
CA ARG A 40 -6.83 -9.54 1.46
C ARG A 40 -7.89 -8.80 2.29
N GLY A 41 -8.05 -9.11 3.59
CA GLY A 41 -8.93 -8.43 4.54
C GLY A 41 -8.32 -7.24 5.30
N THR A 42 -7.03 -6.90 5.14
CA THR A 42 -6.53 -5.56 5.57
C THR A 42 -6.78 -4.49 4.51
N LYS A 43 -6.94 -4.88 3.24
CA LYS A 43 -7.77 -4.10 2.33
C LYS A 43 -9.22 -4.41 2.72
N ALA A 44 -10.01 -3.39 3.06
CA ALA A 44 -11.44 -3.56 3.24
C ALA A 44 -11.97 -4.45 2.10
N LYS A 45 -12.81 -5.44 2.41
CA LYS A 45 -13.53 -6.20 1.37
C LYS A 45 -14.15 -5.17 0.44
N LEU A 46 -13.60 -5.02 -0.76
CA LEU A 46 -14.21 -4.20 -1.78
C LEU A 46 -15.57 -4.83 -2.05
N SER A 47 -16.62 -4.01 -1.99
CA SER A 47 -17.95 -4.40 -2.43
C SER A 47 -17.88 -4.91 -3.87
N ASP A 48 -18.91 -5.64 -4.29
CA ASP A 48 -19.01 -6.07 -5.67
C ASP A 48 -18.90 -4.86 -6.63
N PRO A 49 -18.23 -5.01 -7.78
CA PRO A 49 -18.05 -3.91 -8.72
C PRO A 49 -19.40 -3.39 -9.22
N ILE A 50 -19.67 -2.09 -9.04
CA ILE A 50 -20.85 -1.42 -9.59
C ILE A 50 -20.48 -0.84 -10.96
N PRO A 51 -21.12 -1.27 -12.06
CA PRO A 51 -20.85 -0.71 -13.38
C PRO A 51 -21.45 0.70 -13.49
N VAL A 52 -20.59 1.71 -13.69
CA VAL A 52 -20.98 3.09 -14.01
C VAL A 52 -20.66 3.34 -15.49
N ARG A 53 -21.61 3.91 -16.23
CA ARG A 53 -21.45 4.26 -17.65
C ARG A 53 -21.20 5.75 -17.76
N PHE A 54 -20.12 6.13 -18.44
CA PHE A 54 -19.82 7.51 -18.78
C PHE A 54 -19.89 7.69 -20.30
N PRO A 55 -20.31 8.88 -20.78
CA PRO A 55 -19.99 9.29 -22.14
C PRO A 55 -18.49 9.23 -22.38
N GLU A 56 -18.06 8.90 -23.61
CA GLU A 56 -16.65 8.69 -23.92
C GLU A 56 -15.80 9.93 -23.61
N ASP A 57 -16.27 11.11 -24.01
CA ASP A 57 -15.55 12.38 -23.77
C ASP A 57 -15.33 12.65 -22.28
N LEU A 58 -16.29 12.28 -21.44
CA LEU A 58 -16.16 12.40 -19.99
C LEU A 58 -15.17 11.36 -19.46
N LEU A 59 -15.26 10.12 -19.93
CA LEU A 59 -14.33 9.05 -19.52
C LEU A 59 -12.87 9.44 -19.82
N GLN A 60 -12.62 10.06 -20.98
CA GLN A 60 -11.28 10.52 -21.37
C GLN A 60 -10.77 11.63 -20.46
N GLN A 61 -11.61 12.60 -20.10
CA GLN A 61 -11.25 13.65 -19.15
C GLN A 61 -10.92 13.10 -17.76
N VAL A 62 -11.71 12.13 -17.27
CA VAL A 62 -11.47 11.49 -15.97
C VAL A 62 -10.15 10.70 -15.99
N ARG A 63 -9.85 9.99 -17.09
CA ARG A 63 -8.56 9.29 -17.25
C ARG A 63 -7.38 10.26 -17.23
N ALA A 64 -7.48 11.39 -17.93
CA ALA A 64 -6.44 12.40 -17.95
C ALA A 64 -6.15 12.98 -16.55
N ARG A 65 -7.20 13.29 -15.77
CA ARG A 65 -7.03 13.77 -14.39
C ARG A 65 -6.45 12.71 -13.47
N ALA A 66 -6.89 11.45 -13.58
CA ALA A 66 -6.34 10.36 -12.78
C ALA A 66 -4.83 10.17 -13.05
N ALA A 67 -4.41 10.26 -14.32
CA ALA A 67 -3.00 10.18 -14.70
C ALA A 67 -2.19 11.37 -14.18
N ALA A 68 -2.72 12.59 -14.24
CA ALA A 68 -2.07 13.78 -13.70
C ALA A 68 -1.82 13.69 -12.18
N ASP A 69 -2.70 13.00 -11.45
CA ASP A 69 -2.60 12.79 -10.01
C ASP A 69 -1.82 11.53 -9.60
N ASP A 70 -1.20 10.81 -10.54
CA ASP A 70 -0.53 9.51 -10.36
C ASP A 70 -1.42 8.47 -9.64
N ARG A 71 -2.68 8.38 -10.07
CA ARG A 71 -3.69 7.51 -9.48
C ARG A 71 -4.33 6.60 -10.51
N SER A 72 -4.74 5.42 -10.04
CA SER A 72 -5.66 4.60 -10.81
C SER A 72 -7.03 5.28 -10.91
N LEU A 73 -7.73 5.05 -12.04
CA LEU A 73 -9.04 5.61 -12.32
C LEU A 73 -10.04 5.39 -11.17
N SER A 74 -10.13 4.15 -10.65
CA SER A 74 -11.06 3.83 -9.56
C SER A 74 -10.72 4.51 -8.23
N ASN A 75 -9.43 4.72 -7.95
CA ASN A 75 -9.01 5.44 -6.74
C ASN A 75 -9.29 6.94 -6.87
N TRP A 76 -9.03 7.50 -8.06
CA TRP A 76 -9.35 8.88 -8.37
C TRP A 76 -10.85 9.17 -8.23
N ILE A 77 -11.71 8.34 -8.86
CA ILE A 77 -13.17 8.49 -8.75
C ILE A 77 -13.64 8.37 -7.30
N ARG A 78 -13.14 7.38 -6.54
CA ARG A 78 -13.53 7.22 -5.14
C ARG A 78 -13.23 8.48 -4.33
N ARG A 79 -12.04 9.05 -4.50
CA ARG A 79 -11.64 10.28 -3.81
C ARG A 79 -12.45 11.50 -4.24
N ALA A 80 -12.75 11.63 -5.53
CA ALA A 80 -13.61 12.71 -6.02
C ALA A 80 -15.02 12.64 -5.39
N VAL A 81 -15.57 11.44 -5.26
CA VAL A 81 -16.86 11.22 -4.58
C VAL A 81 -16.75 11.52 -3.08
N GLU A 82 -15.71 11.05 -2.40
CA GLU A 82 -15.48 11.34 -0.97
C GLU A 82 -15.34 12.85 -0.72
N HIS A 83 -14.63 13.56 -1.60
CA HIS A 83 -14.47 15.01 -1.56
C HIS A 83 -15.82 15.72 -1.65
N GLU A 84 -16.60 15.42 -2.68
CA GLU A 84 -17.95 15.98 -2.89
C GLU A 84 -18.87 15.72 -1.68
N LEU A 85 -18.87 14.50 -1.14
CA LEU A 85 -19.69 14.14 0.02
C LEU A 85 -19.20 14.78 1.34
N SER A 86 -17.92 15.11 1.43
CA SER A 86 -17.34 15.77 2.61
C SER A 86 -17.57 17.29 2.64
N GLY A 87 -18.10 17.86 1.55
CA GLY A 87 -18.34 19.30 1.41
C GLY A 87 -17.07 20.16 1.44
N ARG A 88 -15.93 19.54 1.14
CA ARG A 88 -14.62 20.19 1.05
C ARG A 88 -14.20 20.29 -0.40
#